data_AF-A0A931JVU4-F1
#
_entry.id   AF-A0A931JVU4-F1
#
_cell.length_a   1.000
_cell.length_b   1.000
_cell.length_c   1.000
_cell.angle_alpha   90.00
_cell.angle_beta   90.00
_cell.angle_gamma   90.00
#
_symmetry.space_group_name_H-M   'P 1'
#
loop_
_entity.id
_entity.type
_entity.pdbx_description
1 polymer ?
#
loop_
_entity_poly.entity_id
_entity_poly.type
_entity_poly.pdbx_seq_one_letter_code
_entity_poly.pdbx_strand_id
1 'polypeptide(L)'
;MNAANHRFVGAIMAISGLCVATPALRADLVNGVAAGETSPTSVLLWAHSTSLGTVTFQLSTDPAFGSVFQTRIANVTDGTLPVKRTFDGLAPNTRYYYRVTDASGDVATGTFKTPATTGRHGFHMGVSGDWRGELAPFPALRNVASKNLDMWYSLGDTIYGDVATPDVPAPQATTLAEYRAKHNENLRDHSGLNAHRDIRQSTSVWAMIDDHEVTNDFAGGAMISTDPRFTGNPTSLINTSALYQNGLQAFQEYHPISPRVWSGTGDARVDGRPDLYRTVRFGDDAQFFAVDERSFRDQELADPDISSQASIGAYLVAAFNPARTMLGLPQLARLESDLLASQQAGVTWKFVMMPEPIENLGPLAASDRYEGYAAERSALLAFIKNNNITNVVFITADIHGTVVNNVTYNAAPFQPQIQSGAWEISTGPGAYFAPFGPTVAGAAEAAGLPGTISLAEYLSLPHEDQEGYIAGLINAFLYSLGYDTLGLSGSPIPLVSNTGGWTQTNTFGWTEFQVDAQTQQLCLTTWGVPYYDPATAAAAPQYLLSLQPQIVQQICVDAILPPPMCNADVNQDGVADQGDVDYLINVIAGGENPTGIDPDFNRDGVADQGDIDALVNVIAGGVCP
;
A
#
# COMPACT_ATOMS: atom_id res chain seq x y z
N MET A 1 -15.55 -90.77 20.95
CA MET A 1 -16.47 -91.18 19.87
C MET A 1 -17.10 -89.94 19.29
N ASN A 2 -17.23 -89.91 17.97
CA ASN A 2 -17.64 -88.78 17.14
C ASN A 2 -19.01 -88.16 17.51
N ALA A 3 -19.02 -86.81 17.47
CA ALA A 3 -19.93 -85.88 16.79
C ALA A 3 -21.44 -86.17 16.62
N ALA A 4 -22.26 -85.16 16.99
CA ALA A 4 -23.18 -84.38 16.11
C ALA A 4 -23.99 -83.38 16.99
N ASN A 5 -23.84 -82.04 16.87
CA ASN A 5 -24.54 -81.07 15.96
C ASN A 5 -26.05 -80.91 16.27
N HIS A 6 -26.69 -79.74 16.43
CA HIS A 6 -26.56 -78.37 15.87
C HIS A 6 -27.08 -77.32 16.89
N ARG A 7 -26.36 -76.22 17.20
CA ARG A 7 -26.44 -74.82 16.65
C ARG A 7 -27.81 -74.10 16.70
N PHE A 8 -27.87 -73.04 17.53
CA PHE A 8 -28.46 -71.73 17.21
C PHE A 8 -27.58 -70.64 17.85
N VAL A 9 -27.21 -69.61 17.08
CA VAL A 9 -26.28 -68.52 17.43
C VAL A 9 -27.07 -67.26 17.73
N GLY A 10 -26.81 -66.63 18.88
CA GLY A 10 -27.26 -65.30 19.28
C GLY A 10 -26.12 -64.27 19.19
N ALA A 11 -26.52 -63.01 19.01
CA ALA A 11 -25.74 -61.85 18.59
C ALA A 11 -24.50 -61.47 19.43
N ILE A 12 -23.50 -60.88 18.77
CA ILE A 12 -22.43 -60.08 19.40
C ILE A 12 -22.46 -58.68 18.76
N MET A 13 -22.72 -57.67 19.59
CA MET A 13 -22.55 -56.24 19.30
C MET A 13 -21.04 -55.93 19.19
N ALA A 14 -20.63 -55.32 18.08
CA ALA A 14 -19.30 -54.75 17.92
C ALA A 14 -19.29 -53.31 18.46
N ILE A 15 -18.44 -53.04 19.45
CA ILE A 15 -18.14 -51.70 19.95
C ILE A 15 -17.15 -51.05 18.99
N SER A 16 -17.62 -50.11 18.18
CA SER A 16 -16.79 -49.22 17.38
C SER A 16 -16.15 -48.16 18.30
N GLY A 17 -14.82 -48.18 18.38
CA GLY A 17 -14.04 -47.23 19.17
C GLY A 17 -14.21 -45.81 18.67
N LEU A 18 -14.57 -44.90 19.59
CA LEU A 18 -14.45 -43.46 19.38
C LEU A 18 -12.96 -43.12 19.26
N CYS A 19 -12.52 -42.69 18.07
CA CYS A 19 -11.36 -41.83 17.95
C CYS A 19 -11.71 -40.49 18.61
N VAL A 20 -11.20 -40.27 19.82
CA VAL A 20 -11.13 -38.92 20.38
C VAL A 20 -10.11 -38.17 19.53
N ALA A 21 -10.59 -37.28 18.68
CA ALA A 21 -9.73 -36.29 18.05
C ALA A 21 -9.09 -35.48 19.18
N THR A 22 -7.78 -35.60 19.33
CA THR A 22 -7.01 -34.66 20.15
C THR A 22 -7.27 -33.27 19.58
N PRO A 23 -7.69 -32.28 20.39
CA PRO A 23 -7.71 -30.91 19.90
C PRO A 23 -6.30 -30.59 19.42
N ALA A 24 -6.18 -30.08 18.18
CA ALA A 24 -4.92 -29.52 17.72
C ALA A 24 -4.46 -28.55 18.81
N LEU A 25 -3.24 -28.74 19.35
CA LEU A 25 -2.64 -27.75 20.23
C LEU A 25 -2.75 -26.40 19.51
N ARG A 26 -3.44 -25.46 20.13
CA ARG A 26 -3.52 -24.09 19.60
C ARG A 26 -2.08 -23.59 19.57
N ALA A 27 -1.55 -23.31 18.39
CA ALA A 27 -0.19 -22.78 18.26
C ALA A 27 -0.09 -21.50 19.09
N ASP A 28 0.91 -21.43 19.97
CA ASP A 28 1.10 -20.29 20.87
C ASP A 28 1.53 -19.04 20.11
N LEU A 29 2.14 -19.20 18.93
CA LEU A 29 2.40 -18.13 17.95
C LEU A 29 1.14 -17.83 17.09
N VAL A 30 0.07 -17.35 17.73
CA VAL A 30 -1.30 -17.29 17.18
C VAL A 30 -1.48 -16.49 15.88
N ASN A 31 -0.68 -15.44 15.66
CA ASN A 31 -0.68 -14.65 14.42
C ASN A 31 0.59 -14.84 13.57
N GLY A 32 1.39 -15.86 13.90
CA GLY A 32 2.68 -16.09 13.28
C GLY A 32 3.69 -15.00 13.62
N VAL A 33 4.55 -14.70 12.65
CA VAL A 33 5.71 -13.84 12.80
C VAL A 33 5.86 -12.96 11.56
N ALA A 34 6.45 -11.77 11.72
CA ALA A 34 6.60 -10.81 10.63
C ALA A 34 7.97 -10.13 10.66
N ALA A 35 8.41 -9.68 9.49
CA ALA A 35 9.45 -8.69 9.32
C ALA A 35 8.82 -7.40 8.78
N GLY A 36 9.32 -6.24 9.22
CA GLY A 36 8.91 -4.93 8.71
C GLY A 36 9.99 -3.90 8.96
N GLU A 37 9.73 -2.66 8.53
CA GLU A 37 10.70 -1.55 8.55
C GLU A 37 12.10 -1.99 8.08
N THR A 38 12.14 -2.82 7.03
CA THR A 38 13.40 -3.31 6.49
C THR A 38 14.12 -2.18 5.76
N SER A 39 15.34 -1.90 6.20
CA SER A 39 16.26 -0.98 5.55
C SER A 39 17.39 -1.76 4.88
N PRO A 40 18.29 -1.11 4.11
CA PRO A 40 19.47 -1.78 3.57
C PRO A 40 20.34 -2.46 4.64
N THR A 41 20.25 -2.04 5.90
CA THR A 41 21.14 -2.51 6.97
C THR A 41 20.42 -2.99 8.23
N SER A 42 19.09 -3.00 8.26
CA SER A 42 18.32 -3.38 9.44
C SER A 42 16.95 -3.96 9.12
N VAL A 43 16.35 -4.64 10.11
CA VAL A 43 14.96 -5.13 10.08
C VAL A 43 14.35 -5.07 11.47
N LEU A 44 13.05 -4.81 11.55
CA LEU A 44 12.25 -5.03 12.75
C LEU A 44 11.51 -6.37 12.64
N LEU A 45 11.83 -7.31 13.52
CA LEU A 45 11.10 -8.58 13.63
C LEU A 45 9.99 -8.48 14.68
N TRP A 46 8.87 -9.15 14.43
CA TRP A 46 7.66 -9.13 15.23
C TRP A 46 7.13 -10.55 15.46
N ALA A 47 6.58 -10.82 16.64
CA ALA A 47 5.88 -12.07 16.94
C ALA A 47 4.78 -11.84 17.98
N HIS A 48 3.67 -12.56 17.86
CA HIS A 48 2.62 -12.61 18.88
C HIS A 48 2.56 -14.02 19.48
N SER A 49 3.00 -14.14 20.73
CA SER A 49 2.97 -15.38 21.50
C SER A 49 1.98 -15.26 22.65
N THR A 50 1.08 -16.23 22.81
CA THR A 50 0.20 -16.36 24.00
C THR A 50 0.93 -16.95 25.20
N SER A 51 2.07 -17.62 24.96
CA SER A 51 2.91 -18.19 26.01
C SER A 51 3.77 -17.11 26.68
N LEU A 52 3.58 -16.95 28.00
CA LEU A 52 4.36 -16.02 28.82
C LEU A 52 5.78 -16.55 29.01
N GLY A 53 6.76 -15.66 28.87
CA GLY A 53 8.17 -15.99 29.03
C GLY A 53 9.03 -15.49 27.89
N THR A 54 10.18 -16.12 27.69
CA THR A 54 11.17 -15.67 26.71
C THR A 54 10.81 -16.15 25.30
N VAL A 55 10.71 -15.19 24.39
CA VAL A 55 10.66 -15.40 22.94
C VAL A 55 12.05 -15.11 22.36
N THR A 56 12.60 -16.08 21.65
CA THR A 56 13.92 -15.99 21.01
C THR A 56 13.76 -15.74 19.52
N PHE A 57 14.37 -14.65 19.03
CA PHE A 57 14.46 -14.32 17.62
C PHE A 57 15.86 -14.67 17.11
N GLN A 58 15.94 -15.42 16.03
CA GLN A 58 17.19 -15.77 15.35
C GLN A 58 17.12 -15.32 13.90
N LEU A 59 18.23 -14.76 13.41
CA LEU A 59 18.39 -14.31 12.03
C LEU A 59 19.53 -15.09 11.38
N SER A 60 19.36 -15.50 10.13
CA SER A 60 20.34 -16.25 9.35
C SER A 60 20.26 -15.89 7.87
N THR A 61 21.33 -16.15 7.11
CA THR A 61 21.32 -16.16 5.64
C THR A 61 21.04 -17.56 5.06
N ASP A 62 20.95 -18.57 5.93
CA ASP A 62 20.66 -19.96 5.59
C ASP A 62 19.26 -20.34 6.12
N PRO A 63 18.31 -20.76 5.25
CA PRO A 63 16.97 -21.15 5.67
C PRO A 63 16.94 -22.36 6.60
N ALA A 64 18.00 -23.18 6.64
CA ALA A 64 18.13 -24.30 7.58
C ALA A 64 18.65 -23.87 8.96
N PHE A 65 19.04 -22.60 9.13
CA PHE A 65 19.64 -22.06 10.35
C PHE A 65 20.89 -22.83 10.80
N GLY A 66 21.69 -23.36 9.86
CA GLY A 66 22.97 -24.02 10.16
C GLY A 66 24.01 -23.06 10.74
N SER A 67 23.93 -21.77 10.36
CA SER A 67 24.67 -20.68 10.99
C SER A 67 23.75 -19.53 11.34
N VAL A 68 23.62 -19.23 12.63
CA VAL A 68 22.82 -18.08 13.09
C VAL A 68 23.68 -16.83 13.07
N PHE A 69 23.28 -15.85 12.27
CA PHE A 69 23.96 -14.56 12.14
C PHE A 69 23.79 -13.72 13.40
N GLN A 70 22.56 -13.60 13.92
CA GLN A 70 22.27 -12.88 15.16
C GLN A 70 21.14 -13.55 15.94
N THR A 71 21.18 -13.41 17.28
CA THR A 71 20.09 -13.80 18.18
C THR A 71 19.70 -12.62 19.07
N ARG A 72 18.40 -12.44 19.31
CA ARG A 72 17.83 -11.49 20.27
C ARG A 72 16.71 -12.17 21.05
N ILE A 73 16.42 -11.67 22.25
CA ILE A 73 15.32 -12.18 23.07
C ILE A 73 14.35 -11.06 23.42
N ALA A 74 13.07 -11.40 23.52
CA ALA A 74 12.04 -10.58 24.12
C ALA A 74 11.32 -11.37 25.21
N ASN A 75 10.75 -10.68 26.19
CA ASN A 75 9.91 -11.31 27.21
C ASN A 75 8.47 -10.93 26.95
N VAL A 76 7.61 -11.93 26.82
CA VAL A 76 6.16 -11.79 26.77
C VAL A 76 5.67 -11.81 28.21
N THR A 77 5.18 -10.66 28.69
CA THR A 77 4.58 -10.50 30.02
C THR A 77 3.06 -10.42 29.98
N ASP A 78 2.51 -10.25 28.78
CA ASP A 78 1.08 -10.20 28.48
C ASP A 78 0.88 -10.93 27.15
N GLY A 79 0.16 -12.05 27.16
CA GLY A 79 -0.06 -12.89 25.98
C GLY A 79 -1.06 -12.30 24.98
N THR A 80 -1.59 -11.10 25.24
CA THR A 80 -2.39 -10.30 24.28
C THR A 80 -1.54 -9.30 23.50
N LEU A 81 -0.27 -9.20 23.86
CA LEU A 81 0.66 -8.22 23.33
C LEU A 81 1.75 -8.88 22.49
N PRO A 82 1.91 -8.47 21.23
CA PRO A 82 3.07 -8.87 20.46
C PRO A 82 4.35 -8.22 20.97
N VAL A 83 5.48 -8.85 20.64
CA VAL A 83 6.83 -8.39 20.96
C VAL A 83 7.63 -8.18 19.68
N LYS A 84 8.57 -7.21 19.72
CA LYS A 84 9.39 -6.85 18.56
C LYS A 84 10.86 -6.71 18.88
N ARG A 85 11.74 -6.98 17.92
CA ARG A 85 13.19 -6.78 18.05
C ARG A 85 13.82 -6.30 16.76
N THR A 86 14.58 -5.21 16.86
CA THR A 86 15.40 -4.70 15.77
C THR A 86 16.70 -5.49 15.66
N PHE A 87 17.10 -5.78 14.43
CA PHE A 87 18.38 -6.36 14.05
C PHE A 87 19.06 -5.39 13.08
N ASP A 88 20.30 -5.02 13.37
CA ASP A 88 21.10 -4.07 12.59
C ASP A 88 22.38 -4.73 12.07
N GLY A 89 23.14 -4.01 11.23
CA GLY A 89 24.38 -4.51 10.64
C GLY A 89 24.17 -5.58 9.58
N LEU A 90 23.01 -5.54 8.90
CA LEU A 90 22.71 -6.41 7.77
C LEU A 90 23.46 -5.93 6.51
N ALA A 91 23.74 -6.86 5.61
CA ALA A 91 24.23 -6.52 4.28
C ALA A 91 23.05 -6.06 3.40
N PRO A 92 23.22 -5.00 2.59
CA PRO A 92 22.24 -4.62 1.56
C PRO A 92 22.02 -5.72 0.52
N ASN A 93 20.90 -5.64 -0.19
CA ASN A 93 20.53 -6.56 -1.28
C ASN A 93 20.69 -8.06 -0.93
N THR A 94 20.35 -8.43 0.31
CA THR A 94 20.61 -9.77 0.84
C THR A 94 19.33 -10.39 1.37
N ARG A 95 19.08 -11.65 0.98
CA ARG A 95 17.98 -12.45 1.53
C ARG A 95 18.37 -12.96 2.92
N TYR A 96 17.49 -12.74 3.89
CA TYR A 96 17.62 -13.28 5.24
C TYR A 96 16.40 -14.14 5.58
N TYR A 97 16.62 -15.08 6.50
CA TYR A 97 15.61 -15.93 7.09
C TYR A 97 15.63 -15.71 8.60
N TYR A 98 14.44 -15.65 9.20
CA TYR A 98 14.30 -15.51 10.64
C TYR A 98 13.46 -16.63 11.22
N ARG A 99 13.80 -17.02 12.44
CA ARG A 99 13.11 -18.02 13.25
C ARG A 99 12.78 -17.42 14.60
N VAL A 100 11.54 -17.60 15.02
CA VAL A 100 11.09 -17.23 16.36
C VAL A 100 10.70 -18.50 17.10
N THR A 101 11.19 -18.64 18.33
CA THR A 101 10.81 -19.72 19.25
C THR A 101 10.28 -19.10 20.52
N ASP A 102 9.07 -19.45 20.91
CA ASP A 102 8.46 -18.92 22.13
C ASP A 102 8.82 -19.74 23.38
N ALA A 103 8.17 -19.43 24.50
CA ALA A 103 8.44 -20.05 25.80
C ALA A 103 7.86 -21.48 25.93
N SER A 104 6.88 -21.87 25.12
CA SER A 104 6.36 -23.25 25.09
C SER A 104 7.15 -24.14 24.13
N GLY A 105 7.97 -23.53 23.26
CA GLY A 105 8.81 -24.21 22.29
C GLY A 105 8.22 -24.22 20.88
N ASP A 106 7.12 -23.52 20.66
CA ASP A 106 6.55 -23.34 19.33
C ASP A 106 7.47 -22.49 18.48
N VAL A 107 7.59 -22.87 17.20
CA VAL A 107 8.53 -22.28 16.26
C VAL A 107 7.79 -21.81 15.02
N ALA A 108 8.07 -20.57 14.61
CA ALA A 108 7.66 -20.04 13.32
C ALA A 108 8.85 -19.40 12.60
N THR A 109 8.83 -19.45 11.27
CA THR A 109 9.90 -18.90 10.41
C THR A 109 9.32 -17.93 9.40
N GLY A 110 10.17 -17.05 8.89
CA GLY A 110 9.86 -16.24 7.71
C GLY A 110 11.13 -15.74 7.01
N THR A 111 10.95 -14.96 5.96
CA THR A 111 12.04 -14.40 5.16
C THR A 111 11.76 -12.96 4.74
N PHE A 112 12.81 -12.21 4.46
CA PHE A 112 12.77 -10.88 3.86
C PHE A 112 14.05 -10.64 3.06
N LYS A 113 14.08 -9.58 2.26
CA LYS A 113 15.26 -9.13 1.53
C LYS A 113 15.56 -7.68 1.90
N THR A 114 16.79 -7.40 2.29
CA THR A 114 17.23 -6.02 2.48
C THR A 114 17.30 -5.30 1.13
N PRO A 115 16.83 -4.05 1.02
CA PRO A 115 16.98 -3.27 -0.20
C PRO A 115 18.46 -3.08 -0.60
N ALA A 116 18.72 -2.92 -1.90
CA ALA A 116 19.99 -2.41 -2.38
C ALA A 116 20.13 -0.92 -2.03
N THR A 117 21.36 -0.44 -1.85
CA THR A 117 21.63 0.99 -1.62
C THR A 117 21.71 1.80 -2.91
N THR A 118 22.20 1.18 -3.99
CA THR A 118 22.43 1.78 -5.31
C THR A 118 22.30 0.74 -6.41
N GLY A 119 22.21 1.19 -7.65
CA GLY A 119 22.09 0.37 -8.84
C GLY A 119 20.65 -0.08 -9.10
N ARG A 120 20.38 -0.48 -10.34
CA ARG A 120 19.10 -1.05 -10.75
C ARG A 120 19.12 -2.57 -10.60
N HIS A 121 18.21 -3.10 -9.80
CA HIS A 121 18.03 -4.53 -9.54
C HIS A 121 16.60 -4.99 -9.85
N GLY A 122 15.75 -4.07 -10.31
CA GLY A 122 14.31 -4.26 -10.38
C GLY A 122 13.69 -4.21 -8.98
N PHE A 123 12.37 -4.10 -8.96
CA PHE A 123 11.63 -3.98 -7.71
C PHE A 123 10.26 -4.64 -7.83
N HIS A 124 9.84 -5.34 -6.77
CA HIS A 124 8.57 -6.06 -6.75
C HIS A 124 7.77 -5.85 -5.46
N MET A 125 6.59 -5.26 -5.55
CA MET A 125 5.68 -5.00 -4.41
C MET A 125 4.28 -5.55 -4.64
N GLY A 126 3.59 -5.90 -3.55
CA GLY A 126 2.15 -6.12 -3.54
C GLY A 126 1.45 -5.20 -2.53
N VAL A 127 0.24 -4.74 -2.85
CA VAL A 127 -0.55 -3.84 -1.98
C VAL A 127 -2.02 -4.24 -1.95
N SER A 128 -2.69 -3.97 -0.82
CA SER A 128 -4.15 -4.05 -0.64
C SER A 128 -4.54 -3.36 0.68
N GLY A 129 -5.79 -2.92 0.80
CA GLY A 129 -6.40 -2.35 2.02
C GLY A 129 -7.77 -2.97 2.29
N ASP A 130 -8.51 -2.41 3.25
CA ASP A 130 -9.97 -2.63 3.41
C ASP A 130 -10.36 -4.08 3.77
N TRP A 131 -10.07 -4.47 5.01
CA TRP A 131 -10.22 -5.84 5.51
C TRP A 131 -11.32 -5.93 6.60
N ARG A 132 -12.57 -6.15 6.21
CA ARG A 132 -13.65 -6.38 7.18
C ARG A 132 -13.56 -7.77 7.80
N GLY A 133 -13.49 -7.85 9.13
CA GLY A 133 -13.25 -9.11 9.84
C GLY A 133 -14.37 -10.14 9.73
N GLU A 134 -15.62 -9.73 9.59
CA GLU A 134 -16.75 -10.62 9.33
C GLU A 134 -16.78 -11.19 7.91
N LEU A 135 -15.94 -10.68 7.01
CA LEU A 135 -15.72 -11.23 5.67
C LEU A 135 -14.52 -12.20 5.63
N ALA A 136 -13.84 -12.44 6.76
CA ALA A 136 -12.78 -13.43 6.83
C ALA A 136 -13.30 -14.86 6.56
N PRO A 137 -12.49 -15.76 5.96
CA PRO A 137 -11.11 -15.57 5.50
C PRO A 137 -10.98 -14.67 4.27
N PHE A 138 -9.74 -14.25 3.95
CA PHE A 138 -9.41 -13.38 2.79
C PHE A 138 -8.78 -14.18 1.63
N PRO A 139 -9.58 -14.91 0.82
CA PRO A 139 -9.06 -15.74 -0.27
C PRO A 139 -8.43 -14.94 -1.41
N ALA A 140 -8.79 -13.67 -1.57
CA ALA A 140 -8.22 -12.75 -2.56
C ALA A 140 -6.69 -12.63 -2.44
N LEU A 141 -6.16 -12.79 -1.22
CA LEU A 141 -4.74 -12.58 -0.91
C LEU A 141 -3.90 -13.87 -0.93
N ARG A 142 -4.52 -15.03 -1.15
CA ARG A 142 -3.85 -16.34 -0.92
C ARG A 142 -2.65 -16.62 -1.81
N ASN A 143 -2.56 -15.97 -2.98
CA ASN A 143 -1.47 -16.18 -3.92
C ASN A 143 -0.30 -15.22 -3.68
N VAL A 144 -0.44 -14.18 -2.84
CA VAL A 144 0.58 -13.14 -2.62
C VAL A 144 1.91 -13.74 -2.16
N ALA A 145 1.90 -14.64 -1.20
CA ALA A 145 3.12 -15.25 -0.65
C ALA A 145 3.95 -16.01 -1.70
N SER A 146 3.33 -16.43 -2.81
CA SER A 146 4.02 -17.12 -3.90
C SER A 146 4.73 -16.19 -4.89
N LYS A 147 4.56 -14.87 -4.75
CA LYS A 147 5.02 -13.86 -5.73
C LYS A 147 6.43 -13.38 -5.51
N ASN A 148 7.09 -13.81 -4.42
CA ASN A 148 8.46 -13.43 -4.10
C ASN A 148 8.65 -11.90 -4.14
N LEU A 149 7.76 -11.20 -3.45
CA LEU A 149 7.79 -9.74 -3.34
C LEU A 149 9.04 -9.30 -2.55
N ASP A 150 9.63 -8.16 -2.93
CA ASP A 150 10.59 -7.45 -2.08
C ASP A 150 9.88 -6.80 -0.87
N MET A 151 8.60 -6.44 -1.03
CA MET A 151 7.80 -5.77 -0.01
C MET A 151 6.28 -5.99 -0.20
N TRP A 152 5.55 -6.07 0.92
CA TRP A 152 4.09 -5.97 0.96
C TRP A 152 3.66 -4.72 1.72
N TYR A 153 2.62 -4.03 1.23
CA TYR A 153 2.05 -2.85 1.87
C TYR A 153 0.56 -3.03 2.19
N SER A 154 0.18 -2.83 3.45
CA SER A 154 -1.21 -2.72 3.90
C SER A 154 -1.65 -1.26 3.92
N LEU A 155 -2.59 -0.88 3.04
CA LEU A 155 -2.96 0.52 2.73
C LEU A 155 -4.00 1.16 3.66
N GLY A 156 -4.15 0.66 4.90
CA GLY A 156 -5.19 1.13 5.83
C GLY A 156 -6.37 0.17 5.92
N ASP A 157 -7.33 0.49 6.78
CA ASP A 157 -8.56 -0.28 7.00
C ASP A 157 -8.32 -1.76 7.32
N THR A 158 -7.28 -2.01 8.11
CA THR A 158 -6.77 -3.35 8.40
C THR A 158 -7.62 -4.11 9.43
N ILE A 159 -8.65 -3.48 10.02
CA ILE A 159 -9.47 -4.07 11.09
C ILE A 159 -10.97 -3.74 11.12
N TYR A 160 -11.41 -2.58 10.63
CA TYR A 160 -12.78 -2.06 10.87
C TYR A 160 -13.16 -2.08 12.35
N GLY A 161 -12.52 -1.19 13.13
CA GLY A 161 -12.73 -1.04 14.57
C GLY A 161 -14.18 -0.71 14.98
N ASP A 162 -14.98 -0.25 14.04
CA ASP A 162 -16.35 0.28 14.15
C ASP A 162 -17.38 -0.55 13.37
N VAL A 163 -17.01 -1.75 12.98
CA VAL A 163 -17.96 -2.75 12.46
C VAL A 163 -18.14 -3.85 13.50
N ALA A 164 -19.38 -4.14 13.87
CA ALA A 164 -19.66 -5.19 14.86
C ALA A 164 -19.34 -6.59 14.30
N THR A 165 -18.62 -7.39 15.09
CA THR A 165 -18.27 -8.78 14.73
C THR A 165 -18.55 -9.73 15.89
N PRO A 166 -18.51 -11.06 15.70
CA PRO A 166 -18.62 -11.99 16.82
C PRO A 166 -17.54 -11.80 17.90
N ASP A 167 -16.35 -11.34 17.49
CA ASP A 167 -15.21 -11.07 18.38
C ASP A 167 -15.41 -9.79 19.19
N VAL A 168 -15.93 -8.74 18.55
CA VAL A 168 -16.28 -7.48 19.19
C VAL A 168 -17.73 -7.14 18.81
N PRO A 169 -18.72 -7.64 19.58
CA PRO A 169 -20.15 -7.47 19.27
C PRO A 169 -20.65 -6.09 19.69
N ALA A 170 -19.91 -5.05 19.31
CA ALA A 170 -20.19 -3.65 19.54
C ALA A 170 -20.03 -2.88 18.23
N PRO A 171 -20.82 -1.82 17.99
CA PRO A 171 -20.69 -0.99 16.80
C PRO A 171 -19.42 -0.12 16.81
N GLN A 172 -18.63 -0.12 17.89
CA GLN A 172 -17.38 0.61 18.01
C GLN A 172 -16.50 -0.04 19.07
N ALA A 173 -15.28 -0.39 18.70
CA ALA A 173 -14.20 -0.68 19.62
C ALA A 173 -13.79 0.62 20.32
N THR A 174 -13.83 0.63 21.65
CA THR A 174 -13.52 1.84 22.44
C THR A 174 -12.32 1.62 23.35
N THR A 175 -12.08 0.38 23.75
CA THR A 175 -10.98 0.00 24.63
C THR A 175 -9.84 -0.61 23.83
N LEU A 176 -8.62 -0.50 24.38
CA LEU A 176 -7.44 -1.14 23.79
C LEU A 176 -7.62 -2.66 23.61
N ALA A 177 -8.32 -3.33 24.53
CA ALA A 177 -8.60 -4.77 24.42
C ALA A 177 -9.49 -5.10 23.21
N GLU A 178 -10.49 -4.26 22.91
CA GLU A 178 -11.36 -4.43 21.74
C GLU A 178 -10.59 -4.19 20.44
N TYR A 179 -9.78 -3.14 20.34
CA TYR A 179 -8.93 -2.91 19.16
C TYR A 179 -7.92 -4.05 18.94
N ARG A 180 -7.31 -4.58 20.00
CA ARG A 180 -6.44 -5.77 19.89
C ARG A 180 -7.22 -7.00 19.44
N ALA A 181 -8.46 -7.19 19.89
CA ALA A 181 -9.31 -8.28 19.42
C ALA A 181 -9.61 -8.14 17.92
N LYS A 182 -9.85 -6.91 17.43
CA LYS A 182 -10.03 -6.60 16.01
C LYS A 182 -8.81 -6.90 15.14
N HIS A 183 -7.59 -6.58 15.61
CA HIS A 183 -6.38 -7.04 14.89
C HIS A 183 -6.22 -8.57 14.91
N ASN A 184 -6.50 -9.22 16.04
CA ASN A 184 -6.46 -10.69 16.12
C ASN A 184 -7.49 -11.35 15.22
N GLU A 185 -8.67 -10.75 15.10
CA GLU A 185 -9.73 -11.18 14.20
C GLU A 185 -9.19 -11.29 12.79
N ASN A 186 -8.53 -10.27 12.23
CA ASN A 186 -8.04 -10.35 10.86
C ASN A 186 -6.78 -11.23 10.68
N LEU A 187 -5.93 -11.33 11.70
CA LEU A 187 -4.62 -11.99 11.58
C LEU A 187 -4.60 -13.48 11.96
N ARG A 188 -5.71 -14.04 12.46
CA ARG A 188 -5.79 -15.46 12.82
C ARG A 188 -6.13 -16.34 11.62
N ASP A 189 -5.99 -17.64 11.84
CA ASP A 189 -6.50 -18.65 10.92
C ASP A 189 -8.03 -18.70 10.93
N HIS A 190 -8.64 -18.68 9.74
CA HIS A 190 -10.07 -18.90 9.56
C HIS A 190 -10.29 -20.10 8.68
N SER A 191 -10.76 -21.19 9.29
CA SER A 191 -11.11 -22.43 8.60
C SER A 191 -9.97 -23.01 7.75
N GLY A 192 -8.71 -22.85 8.17
CA GLY A 192 -7.53 -23.38 7.50
C GLY A 192 -6.86 -22.42 6.50
N LEU A 193 -7.35 -21.18 6.37
CA LEU A 193 -6.70 -20.13 5.58
C LEU A 193 -6.26 -18.97 6.48
N ASN A 194 -4.99 -18.60 6.38
CA ASN A 194 -4.44 -17.39 6.98
C ASN A 194 -3.50 -16.69 5.97
N ALA A 195 -4.08 -16.02 4.98
CA ALA A 195 -3.32 -15.34 3.95
C ALA A 195 -2.38 -14.26 4.53
N HIS A 196 -2.79 -13.54 5.58
CA HIS A 196 -1.94 -12.54 6.22
C HIS A 196 -0.71 -13.12 6.89
N ARG A 197 -0.82 -14.28 7.57
CA ARG A 197 0.34 -15.00 8.10
C ARG A 197 1.28 -15.40 6.98
N ASP A 198 0.75 -15.98 5.91
CA ASP A 198 1.56 -16.45 4.78
C ASP A 198 2.31 -15.27 4.13
N ILE A 199 1.65 -14.12 3.96
CA ILE A 199 2.27 -12.87 3.49
C ILE A 199 3.37 -12.41 4.45
N ARG A 200 3.05 -12.25 5.73
CA ARG A 200 3.96 -11.76 6.79
C ARG A 200 5.22 -12.61 6.94
N GLN A 201 5.15 -13.89 6.60
CA GLN A 201 6.28 -14.82 6.64
C GLN A 201 7.07 -14.88 5.32
N SER A 202 6.52 -14.38 4.22
CA SER A 202 7.12 -14.47 2.88
C SER A 202 7.96 -13.25 2.48
N THR A 203 7.70 -12.08 3.07
CA THR A 203 8.35 -10.82 2.71
C THR A 203 8.32 -9.80 3.85
N SER A 204 8.95 -8.64 3.65
CA SER A 204 8.84 -7.49 4.56
C SER A 204 7.46 -6.84 4.43
N VAL A 205 6.77 -6.65 5.55
CA VAL A 205 5.44 -6.03 5.61
C VAL A 205 5.52 -4.63 6.19
N TRP A 206 4.91 -3.69 5.47
CA TRP A 206 4.66 -2.33 5.91
C TRP A 206 3.17 -2.09 5.97
N ALA A 207 2.76 -1.10 6.75
CA ALA A 207 1.37 -0.73 6.90
C ALA A 207 1.25 0.75 7.24
N MET A 208 0.13 1.33 6.83
CA MET A 208 -0.34 2.62 7.29
C MET A 208 -1.73 2.49 7.91
N ILE A 209 -2.16 3.54 8.61
CA ILE A 209 -3.55 3.65 9.02
C ILE A 209 -4.36 4.27 7.89
N ASP A 210 -5.65 4.00 7.96
CA ASP A 210 -6.70 4.89 7.52
C ASP A 210 -7.65 5.19 8.69
N ASP A 211 -8.94 5.45 8.46
CA ASP A 211 -9.88 5.84 9.49
C ASP A 211 -10.33 4.67 10.37
N HIS A 212 -10.60 3.51 9.78
CA HIS A 212 -11.18 2.36 10.45
C HIS A 212 -10.22 1.63 11.42
N GLU A 213 -8.96 2.05 11.49
CA GLU A 213 -8.08 1.77 12.64
C GLU A 213 -8.58 2.43 13.93
N VAL A 214 -9.45 3.44 13.83
CA VAL A 214 -10.08 4.16 14.94
C VAL A 214 -11.60 4.17 14.76
N THR A 215 -12.13 4.95 13.83
CA THR A 215 -13.56 5.11 13.53
C THR A 215 -13.71 5.84 12.20
N ASN A 216 -14.69 5.47 11.38
CA ASN A 216 -15.02 6.05 10.07
C ASN A 216 -14.79 7.58 10.01
N ASP A 217 -14.19 8.12 8.97
CA ASP A 217 -14.08 9.55 8.65
C ASP A 217 -13.49 10.40 9.80
N PHE A 218 -12.58 9.88 10.63
CA PHE A 218 -12.06 10.70 11.72
C PHE A 218 -11.04 11.75 11.21
N ALA A 219 -11.21 13.00 11.66
CA ALA A 219 -10.28 14.08 11.38
C ALA A 219 -9.42 14.42 12.61
N GLY A 220 -8.25 13.79 12.75
CA GLY A 220 -7.40 13.90 13.93
C GLY A 220 -6.95 15.33 14.28
N GLY A 221 -6.81 16.20 13.27
CA GLY A 221 -6.47 17.61 13.41
C GLY A 221 -7.64 18.55 13.73
N ALA A 222 -8.87 18.02 13.81
CA ALA A 222 -10.06 18.76 14.23
C ALA A 222 -10.23 18.77 15.76
N MET A 223 -11.06 19.68 16.27
CA MET A 223 -11.38 19.75 17.70
C MET A 223 -12.38 18.66 18.09
N ILE A 224 -12.27 18.09 19.28
CA ILE A 224 -13.22 17.10 19.82
C ILE A 224 -14.68 17.59 19.76
N SER A 225 -14.93 18.89 19.93
CA SER A 225 -16.29 19.44 19.82
C SER A 225 -16.96 19.30 18.45
N THR A 226 -16.19 19.01 17.40
CA THR A 226 -16.71 18.87 16.03
C THR A 226 -17.28 17.49 15.75
N ASP A 227 -16.93 16.49 16.55
CA ASP A 227 -17.36 15.11 16.36
C ASP A 227 -17.78 14.47 17.71
N PRO A 228 -19.07 14.14 17.88
CA PRO A 228 -19.61 13.61 19.13
C PRO A 228 -19.13 12.18 19.47
N ARG A 229 -18.49 11.47 18.53
CA ARG A 229 -17.90 10.14 18.77
C ARG A 229 -16.69 10.21 19.70
N PHE A 230 -16.01 11.36 19.73
CA PHE A 230 -14.86 11.60 20.57
C PHE A 230 -15.25 12.27 21.88
N THR A 231 -14.68 11.79 22.99
CA THR A 231 -14.92 12.34 24.32
C THR A 231 -13.63 12.95 24.89
N GLY A 232 -13.77 14.03 25.65
CA GLY A 232 -12.63 14.76 26.23
C GLY A 232 -12.90 16.25 26.37
N ASN A 233 -11.83 17.05 26.48
CA ASN A 233 -11.95 18.50 26.47
C ASN A 233 -12.40 18.95 25.05
N PRO A 234 -13.52 19.67 24.90
CA PRO A 234 -14.06 20.05 23.58
C PRO A 234 -13.08 20.89 22.74
N THR A 235 -12.13 21.61 23.36
CA THR A 235 -11.14 22.44 22.63
C THR A 235 -9.83 21.71 22.35
N SER A 236 -9.68 20.45 22.78
CA SER A 236 -8.54 19.61 22.42
C SER A 236 -8.74 18.97 21.04
N LEU A 237 -7.65 18.56 20.39
CA LEU A 237 -7.72 17.87 19.10
C LEU A 237 -8.17 16.42 19.25
N ILE A 238 -8.84 15.88 18.24
CA ILE A 238 -9.30 14.49 18.18
C ILE A 238 -8.13 13.52 18.34
N ASN A 239 -6.97 13.84 17.77
CA ASN A 239 -5.73 13.06 17.92
C ASN A 239 -5.11 13.06 19.35
N THR A 240 -5.81 13.66 20.33
CA THR A 240 -5.49 13.56 21.77
C THR A 240 -6.49 12.75 22.56
N SER A 241 -7.58 12.32 21.92
CA SER A 241 -8.66 11.56 22.56
C SER A 241 -8.21 10.14 22.90
N ALA A 242 -8.88 9.54 23.88
CA ALA A 242 -8.63 8.15 24.26
C ALA A 242 -8.96 7.16 23.13
N LEU A 243 -9.98 7.45 22.31
CA LEU A 243 -10.39 6.58 21.20
C LEU A 243 -9.28 6.47 20.15
N TYR A 244 -8.76 7.63 19.70
CA TYR A 244 -7.61 7.70 18.81
C TYR A 244 -6.38 7.00 19.41
N GLN A 245 -6.04 7.30 20.67
CA GLN A 245 -4.87 6.71 21.31
C GLN A 245 -4.95 5.18 21.40
N ASN A 246 -6.13 4.63 21.70
CA ASN A 246 -6.33 3.18 21.78
C ASN A 246 -6.19 2.51 20.40
N GLY A 247 -6.78 3.07 19.35
CA GLY A 247 -6.67 2.55 17.98
C GLY A 247 -5.21 2.61 17.49
N LEU A 248 -4.56 3.77 17.59
CA LEU A 248 -3.16 3.95 17.16
C LEU A 248 -2.16 3.12 17.97
N GLN A 249 -2.43 2.89 19.25
CA GLN A 249 -1.60 2.00 20.05
C GLN A 249 -1.74 0.55 19.58
N ALA A 250 -2.97 0.06 19.37
CA ALA A 250 -3.20 -1.30 18.90
C ALA A 250 -2.60 -1.53 17.49
N PHE A 251 -2.78 -0.56 16.59
CA PHE A 251 -2.19 -0.59 15.24
C PHE A 251 -0.67 -0.70 15.32
N GLN A 252 -0.03 0.17 16.10
CA GLN A 252 1.41 0.08 16.30
C GLN A 252 1.80 -1.24 16.94
N GLU A 253 1.05 -1.80 17.89
CA GLU A 253 1.36 -3.11 18.49
C GLU A 253 1.34 -4.23 17.43
N TYR A 254 0.29 -4.33 16.62
CA TYR A 254 0.02 -5.46 15.72
C TYR A 254 0.69 -5.40 14.33
N HIS A 255 1.41 -4.32 14.04
CA HIS A 255 2.24 -4.18 12.83
C HIS A 255 3.72 -4.07 13.20
N PRO A 256 4.66 -4.55 12.35
CA PRO A 256 6.10 -4.44 12.58
C PRO A 256 6.62 -3.01 12.33
N ILE A 257 6.12 -2.05 13.12
CA ILE A 257 6.44 -0.61 13.08
C ILE A 257 7.16 -0.21 14.38
N SER A 258 8.21 0.58 14.28
CA SER A 258 8.91 1.14 15.44
C SER A 258 8.12 2.32 16.02
N PRO A 259 8.00 2.44 17.35
CA PRO A 259 7.34 3.58 17.97
C PRO A 259 8.22 4.83 17.81
N ARG A 260 7.76 5.78 17.01
CA ARG A 260 8.40 7.09 16.81
C ARG A 260 7.38 8.18 17.09
N VAL A 261 7.85 9.36 17.46
CA VAL A 261 6.99 10.53 17.69
C VAL A 261 7.58 11.73 16.97
N TRP A 262 6.69 12.56 16.42
CA TRP A 262 7.07 13.87 15.93
C TRP A 262 7.52 14.75 17.09
N SER A 263 8.61 15.49 16.91
CA SER A 263 9.15 16.39 17.93
C SER A 263 9.77 17.63 17.31
N GLY A 264 9.65 18.76 17.99
CA GLY A 264 10.22 20.03 17.55
C GLY A 264 9.56 20.58 16.28
N THR A 265 8.31 20.21 16.00
CA THR A 265 7.63 20.60 14.76
C THR A 265 7.14 22.05 14.78
N GLY A 266 6.93 22.62 15.97
CA GLY A 266 6.31 23.93 16.14
C GLY A 266 4.79 23.95 15.86
N ASP A 267 4.19 22.80 15.56
CA ASP A 267 2.77 22.65 15.29
C ASP A 267 2.14 21.68 16.31
N ALA A 268 1.25 22.20 17.16
CA ALA A 268 0.58 21.41 18.20
C ALA A 268 -0.30 20.28 17.67
N ARG A 269 -0.66 20.31 16.38
CA ARG A 269 -1.35 19.23 15.67
C ARG A 269 -0.50 17.99 15.54
N VAL A 270 0.80 18.18 15.29
CA VAL A 270 1.75 17.11 14.93
C VAL A 270 2.68 16.79 16.10
N ASP A 271 3.12 17.78 16.87
CA ASP A 271 4.10 17.60 17.94
C ASP A 271 3.64 16.62 19.03
N GLY A 272 4.50 15.65 19.36
CA GLY A 272 4.22 14.61 20.35
C GLY A 272 3.18 13.57 19.92
N ARG A 273 2.79 13.53 18.64
CA ARG A 273 1.94 12.47 18.07
C ARG A 273 2.79 11.36 17.46
N PRO A 274 2.24 10.13 17.31
CA PRO A 274 2.91 9.06 16.57
C PRO A 274 3.41 9.57 15.22
N ASP A 275 4.68 9.32 14.93
CA ASP A 275 5.25 9.52 13.61
C ASP A 275 5.05 8.22 12.84
N LEU A 276 4.05 8.20 11.95
CA LEU A 276 3.76 7.11 11.02
C LEU A 276 4.31 7.35 9.61
N TYR A 277 4.88 8.52 9.34
CA TYR A 277 5.51 8.81 8.05
C TYR A 277 6.71 7.89 7.83
N ARG A 278 6.80 7.15 6.72
CA ARG A 278 7.88 6.18 6.47
C ARG A 278 8.44 6.32 5.06
N THR A 279 9.75 6.10 4.93
CA THR A 279 10.41 6.03 3.63
C THR A 279 11.35 4.84 3.56
N VAL A 280 11.47 4.24 2.37
CA VAL A 280 12.44 3.19 2.07
C VAL A 280 12.82 3.26 0.59
N ARG A 281 14.12 3.14 0.33
CA ARG A 281 14.71 3.14 -1.03
C ARG A 281 15.11 1.73 -1.43
N PHE A 282 14.84 1.36 -2.67
CA PHE A 282 15.28 0.12 -3.30
C PHE A 282 16.20 0.44 -4.48
N GLY A 283 17.51 0.51 -4.21
CA GLY A 283 18.51 0.83 -5.21
C GLY A 283 18.18 2.14 -5.93
N ASP A 284 18.35 2.17 -7.24
CA ASP A 284 17.97 3.29 -8.09
C ASP A 284 16.57 3.08 -8.72
N ASP A 285 15.92 1.95 -8.43
CA ASP A 285 14.65 1.56 -9.05
C ASP A 285 13.46 2.32 -8.45
N ALA A 286 13.35 2.35 -7.12
CA ALA A 286 12.15 2.82 -6.44
C ALA A 286 12.42 3.49 -5.08
N GLN A 287 11.63 4.52 -4.77
CA GLN A 287 11.54 5.16 -3.46
C GLN A 287 10.09 5.18 -3.01
N PHE A 288 9.87 4.79 -1.76
CA PHE A 288 8.56 4.83 -1.10
C PHE A 288 8.46 6.01 -0.13
N PHE A 289 7.27 6.60 -0.10
CA PHE A 289 6.85 7.60 0.87
C PHE A 289 5.46 7.21 1.36
N ALA A 290 5.35 6.82 2.62
CA ALA A 290 4.08 6.52 3.25
C ALA A 290 3.73 7.65 4.20
N VAL A 291 2.55 8.23 4.01
CA VAL A 291 2.04 9.35 4.79
C VAL A 291 1.01 8.90 5.84
N ASP A 292 0.54 9.84 6.63
CA ASP A 292 -0.58 9.71 7.56
C ASP A 292 -1.60 10.81 7.27
N GLU A 293 -2.76 10.42 6.75
CA GLU A 293 -3.81 11.35 6.30
C GLU A 293 -4.90 11.60 7.34
N ARG A 294 -5.06 10.73 8.33
CA ARG A 294 -6.12 10.86 9.32
C ARG A 294 -5.67 11.59 10.58
N SER A 295 -4.43 11.39 11.04
CA SER A 295 -3.99 11.92 12.34
C SER A 295 -3.93 13.45 12.43
N PHE A 296 -3.79 14.12 11.28
CA PHE A 296 -3.50 15.56 11.23
C PHE A 296 -4.47 16.38 10.39
N ARG A 297 -5.34 15.75 9.57
CA ARG A 297 -6.26 16.51 8.71
C ARG A 297 -7.24 17.39 9.48
N ASP A 298 -7.61 18.50 8.85
CA ASP A 298 -8.72 19.33 9.31
C ASP A 298 -10.06 18.60 9.18
N GLN A 299 -11.09 19.08 9.88
CA GLN A 299 -12.47 18.60 9.71
C GLN A 299 -12.90 18.67 8.25
N GLU A 300 -13.49 17.59 7.73
CA GLU A 300 -14.11 17.51 6.41
C GLU A 300 -15.13 18.61 6.14
N LEU A 301 -15.32 18.92 4.86
CA LEU A 301 -16.41 19.78 4.44
C LEU A 301 -17.74 19.00 4.47
N ALA A 302 -18.86 19.70 4.49
CA ALA A 302 -20.13 19.04 4.19
C ALA A 302 -20.18 18.70 2.70
N ASP A 303 -20.63 17.50 2.37
CA ASP A 303 -20.81 17.09 0.98
C ASP A 303 -21.79 18.03 0.25
N PRO A 304 -21.51 18.33 -1.04
CA PRO A 304 -22.40 19.14 -1.83
C PRO A 304 -23.65 18.36 -2.27
N ASP A 305 -24.77 19.08 -2.41
CA ASP A 305 -25.90 18.61 -3.18
C ASP A 305 -25.52 18.61 -4.67
N ILE A 306 -25.23 17.44 -5.22
CA ILE A 306 -24.80 17.25 -6.61
C ILE A 306 -25.88 17.63 -7.64
N SER A 307 -27.14 17.80 -7.22
CA SER A 307 -28.20 18.31 -8.09
C SER A 307 -28.21 19.85 -8.21
N SER A 308 -27.40 20.52 -7.37
CA SER A 308 -27.34 21.97 -7.28
C SER A 308 -25.97 22.51 -7.68
N GLN A 309 -25.90 23.15 -8.86
CA GLN A 309 -24.68 23.80 -9.34
C GLN A 309 -24.13 24.85 -8.36
N ALA A 310 -25.01 25.51 -7.59
CA ALA A 310 -24.61 26.46 -6.56
C ALA A 310 -23.96 25.77 -5.36
N SER A 311 -24.47 24.60 -4.96
CA SER A 311 -23.88 23.80 -3.87
C SER A 311 -22.51 23.24 -4.27
N ILE A 312 -22.40 22.67 -5.48
CA ILE A 312 -21.12 22.23 -6.06
C ILE A 312 -20.13 23.40 -6.11
N GLY A 313 -20.56 24.56 -6.62
CA GLY A 313 -19.69 25.73 -6.72
C GLY A 313 -19.20 26.24 -5.35
N ALA A 314 -20.07 26.23 -4.34
CA ALA A 314 -19.69 26.60 -2.97
C ALA A 314 -18.68 25.61 -2.36
N TYR A 315 -18.88 24.31 -2.58
CA TYR A 315 -17.96 23.27 -2.15
C TYR A 315 -16.58 23.43 -2.78
N LEU A 316 -16.50 23.58 -4.10
CA LEU A 316 -15.23 23.76 -4.83
C LEU A 316 -14.45 25.00 -4.34
N VAL A 317 -15.16 26.09 -4.00
CA VAL A 317 -14.54 27.29 -3.42
C VAL A 317 -14.05 27.04 -1.99
N ALA A 318 -14.84 26.34 -1.16
CA ALA A 318 -14.48 26.03 0.22
C ALA A 318 -13.29 25.06 0.31
N ALA A 319 -13.22 24.08 -0.60
CA ALA A 319 -12.13 23.11 -0.69
C ALA A 319 -10.78 23.75 -1.03
N PHE A 320 -10.80 24.85 -1.78
CA PHE A 320 -9.62 25.65 -2.11
C PHE A 320 -9.20 26.67 -1.04
N ASN A 321 -9.71 26.54 0.18
CA ASN A 321 -9.23 27.36 1.31
C ASN A 321 -7.79 26.94 1.69
N PRO A 322 -6.78 27.83 1.53
CA PRO A 322 -5.38 27.49 1.83
C PRO A 322 -5.08 27.28 3.32
N ALA A 323 -6.06 27.51 4.20
CA ALA A 323 -5.93 27.22 5.62
C ALA A 323 -6.31 25.78 6.00
N ARG A 324 -6.86 24.98 5.06
CA ARG A 324 -7.15 23.56 5.28
C ARG A 324 -5.95 22.70 4.88
N THR A 325 -5.71 21.62 5.61
CA THR A 325 -4.64 20.65 5.34
C THR A 325 -5.13 19.22 5.57
N MET A 326 -4.65 18.29 4.75
CA MET A 326 -4.82 16.85 4.89
C MET A 326 -3.67 16.29 5.74
N LEU A 327 -2.42 16.57 5.36
CA LEU A 327 -1.25 15.95 5.98
C LEU A 327 -0.76 16.64 7.26
N GLY A 328 -1.18 17.89 7.49
CA GLY A 328 -0.49 18.79 8.41
C GLY A 328 0.80 19.34 7.79
N LEU A 329 1.07 20.63 8.02
CA LEU A 329 2.19 21.34 7.36
C LEU A 329 3.56 20.68 7.57
N PRO A 330 3.96 20.20 8.77
CA PRO A 330 5.25 19.54 8.95
C PRO A 330 5.43 18.27 8.12
N GLN A 331 4.38 17.45 7.98
CA GLN A 331 4.44 16.22 7.19
C GLN A 331 4.41 16.52 5.69
N LEU A 332 3.59 17.47 5.24
CA LEU A 332 3.59 17.91 3.84
C LEU A 332 4.98 18.39 3.41
N ALA A 333 5.62 19.25 4.22
CA ALA A 333 6.97 19.74 3.94
C ALA A 333 8.01 18.61 3.93
N ARG A 334 7.86 17.59 4.79
CA ARG A 334 8.69 16.38 4.79
C ARG A 334 8.53 15.61 3.49
N LEU A 335 7.30 15.38 3.03
CA LEU A 335 7.01 14.69 1.78
C LEU A 335 7.60 15.41 0.56
N GLU A 336 7.37 16.72 0.45
CA GLU A 336 7.93 17.55 -0.63
C GLU A 336 9.46 17.50 -0.66
N SER A 337 10.10 17.63 0.51
CA SER A 337 11.55 17.54 0.65
C SER A 337 12.08 16.17 0.24
N ASP A 338 11.44 15.09 0.68
CA ASP A 338 11.89 13.72 0.40
C ASP A 338 11.64 13.32 -1.07
N LEU A 339 10.55 13.78 -1.68
CA LEU A 339 10.28 13.63 -3.12
C LEU A 339 11.36 14.32 -3.96
N LEU A 340 11.71 15.56 -3.60
CA LEU A 340 12.76 16.32 -4.28
C LEU A 340 14.13 15.65 -4.09
N ALA A 341 14.45 15.19 -2.89
CA ALA A 341 15.69 14.48 -2.61
C ALA A 341 15.79 13.17 -3.41
N SER A 342 14.68 12.42 -3.54
CA SER A 342 14.61 11.21 -4.36
C SER A 342 14.86 11.48 -5.85
N GLN A 343 14.26 12.55 -6.38
CA GLN A 343 14.51 13.01 -7.75
C GLN A 343 15.99 13.38 -7.95
N GLN A 344 16.57 14.16 -7.03
CA GLN A 344 17.98 14.57 -7.08
C GLN A 344 18.94 13.39 -6.97
N ALA A 345 18.55 12.34 -6.24
CA ALA A 345 19.34 11.12 -6.08
C ALA A 345 19.20 10.13 -7.24
N GLY A 346 18.49 10.51 -8.31
CA GLY A 346 18.36 9.73 -9.55
C GLY A 346 17.48 8.48 -9.43
N VAL A 347 16.63 8.39 -8.39
CA VAL A 347 15.72 7.25 -8.25
C VAL A 347 14.64 7.32 -9.31
N THR A 348 14.41 6.21 -10.03
CA THR A 348 13.48 6.19 -11.16
C THR A 348 12.04 6.42 -10.69
N TRP A 349 11.47 5.48 -9.92
CA TRP A 349 10.05 5.52 -9.50
C TRP A 349 9.87 6.08 -8.10
N LYS A 350 8.86 6.94 -7.91
CA LYS A 350 8.46 7.52 -6.62
C LYS A 350 7.05 7.05 -6.31
N PHE A 351 6.92 6.13 -5.36
CA PHE A 351 5.63 5.61 -4.91
C PHE A 351 5.20 6.34 -3.64
N VAL A 352 4.11 7.11 -3.74
CA VAL A 352 3.50 7.78 -2.60
C VAL A 352 2.30 6.94 -2.16
N MET A 353 2.46 6.28 -1.01
CA MET A 353 1.41 5.49 -0.37
C MET A 353 0.57 6.43 0.48
N MET A 354 -0.74 6.41 0.28
CA MET A 354 -1.73 7.17 1.02
C MET A 354 -3.04 6.42 1.04
N PRO A 355 -3.81 6.39 2.13
CA PRO A 355 -5.10 5.71 2.11
C PRO A 355 -6.13 6.40 1.19
N GLU A 356 -6.24 7.73 1.25
CA GLU A 356 -7.27 8.49 0.57
C GLU A 356 -6.86 8.83 -0.88
N PRO A 357 -7.76 8.65 -1.86
CA PRO A 357 -7.44 8.99 -3.24
C PRO A 357 -7.06 10.46 -3.45
N ILE A 358 -5.98 10.69 -4.21
CA ILE A 358 -5.56 12.03 -4.65
C ILE A 358 -6.08 12.37 -6.05
N GLU A 359 -6.67 11.44 -6.78
CA GLU A 359 -7.20 11.65 -8.13
C GLU A 359 -8.47 12.52 -8.12
N ASN A 360 -8.93 12.93 -9.31
CA ASN A 360 -10.19 13.67 -9.45
C ASN A 360 -11.31 12.69 -9.82
N LEU A 361 -12.20 12.40 -8.88
CA LEU A 361 -13.43 11.63 -9.09
C LEU A 361 -14.69 12.53 -9.09
N GLY A 362 -14.49 13.83 -8.87
CA GLY A 362 -15.52 14.85 -8.81
C GLY A 362 -16.08 15.03 -7.39
N PRO A 363 -16.94 16.04 -7.15
CA PRO A 363 -17.31 16.49 -5.82
C PRO A 363 -18.28 15.56 -5.06
N LEU A 364 -18.70 14.44 -5.65
CA LEU A 364 -19.56 13.46 -4.99
C LEU A 364 -18.71 12.66 -3.99
N ALA A 365 -19.11 12.68 -2.70
CA ALA A 365 -18.39 12.04 -1.60
C ALA A 365 -16.91 12.43 -1.56
N ALA A 366 -16.60 13.66 -1.96
CA ALA A 366 -15.23 14.16 -2.08
C ALA A 366 -14.70 14.76 -0.77
N SER A 367 -15.58 14.95 0.22
CA SER A 367 -15.24 15.65 1.46
C SER A 367 -14.12 14.98 2.24
N ASP A 368 -14.11 13.64 2.22
CA ASP A 368 -13.12 12.79 2.89
C ASP A 368 -11.81 12.69 2.10
N ARG A 369 -11.91 12.62 0.77
CA ARG A 369 -10.78 12.55 -0.16
C ARG A 369 -10.01 13.87 -0.28
N TYR A 370 -8.85 13.84 -0.94
CA TYR A 370 -8.03 15.02 -1.20
C TYR A 370 -8.72 16.16 -1.96
N GLU A 371 -9.79 15.86 -2.70
CA GLU A 371 -10.61 16.87 -3.39
C GLU A 371 -11.29 17.83 -2.40
N GLY A 372 -11.63 17.38 -1.19
CA GLY A 372 -12.05 18.25 -0.10
C GLY A 372 -10.95 19.21 0.33
N TYR A 373 -9.68 18.81 0.21
CA TYR A 373 -8.48 19.55 0.61
C TYR A 373 -7.74 20.14 -0.61
N ALA A 374 -8.50 20.60 -1.61
CA ALA A 374 -8.02 20.97 -2.93
C ALA A 374 -6.85 21.97 -2.96
N ALA A 375 -6.75 22.89 -2.00
CA ALA A 375 -5.64 23.83 -1.91
C ALA A 375 -4.29 23.12 -1.66
N GLU A 376 -4.24 22.24 -0.65
CA GLU A 376 -3.04 21.45 -0.33
C GLU A 376 -2.73 20.44 -1.43
N ARG A 377 -3.76 19.75 -1.92
CA ARG A 377 -3.66 18.83 -3.07
C ARG A 377 -2.99 19.51 -4.27
N SER A 378 -3.48 20.70 -4.63
CA SER A 378 -2.96 21.46 -5.77
C SER A 378 -1.56 21.99 -5.52
N ALA A 379 -1.21 22.34 -4.27
CA ALA A 379 0.14 22.76 -3.91
C ALA A 379 1.15 21.60 -4.07
N LEU A 380 0.83 20.40 -3.59
CA LEU A 380 1.68 19.21 -3.74
C LEU A 380 1.88 18.84 -5.22
N LEU A 381 0.79 18.79 -6.00
CA LEU A 381 0.87 18.47 -7.42
C LEU A 381 1.61 19.55 -8.23
N ALA A 382 1.44 20.82 -7.86
CA ALA A 382 2.22 21.92 -8.43
C ALA A 382 3.70 21.82 -8.02
N PHE A 383 4.02 21.40 -6.80
CA PHE A 383 5.40 21.19 -6.35
C PHE A 383 6.08 20.10 -7.19
N ILE A 384 5.42 18.96 -7.41
CA ILE A 384 5.90 17.87 -8.27
C ILE A 384 6.20 18.39 -9.67
N LYS A 385 5.24 19.09 -10.29
CA LYS A 385 5.38 19.65 -11.64
C LYS A 385 6.50 20.69 -11.72
N ASN A 386 6.51 21.68 -10.82
CA ASN A 386 7.44 22.81 -10.86
C ASN A 386 8.90 22.40 -10.59
N ASN A 387 9.12 21.29 -9.89
CA ASN A 387 10.44 20.72 -9.65
C ASN A 387 10.81 19.61 -10.63
N ASN A 388 9.99 19.36 -11.67
CA ASN A 388 10.20 18.29 -12.66
C ASN A 388 10.44 16.92 -12.01
N ILE A 389 9.70 16.61 -10.95
CA ILE A 389 9.78 15.30 -10.29
C ILE A 389 8.99 14.31 -11.15
N THR A 390 9.68 13.37 -11.78
CA THR A 390 9.08 12.42 -12.73
C THR A 390 8.81 11.06 -12.09
N ASN A 391 7.94 10.28 -12.76
CA ASN A 391 7.57 8.90 -12.38
C ASN A 391 6.98 8.80 -10.97
N VAL A 392 6.12 9.77 -10.61
CA VAL A 392 5.36 9.74 -9.37
C VAL A 392 4.08 8.94 -9.57
N VAL A 393 3.89 7.94 -8.73
CA VAL A 393 2.69 7.10 -8.68
C VAL A 393 2.11 7.21 -7.28
N PHE A 394 0.87 7.68 -7.19
CA PHE A 394 0.08 7.60 -5.97
C PHE A 394 -0.60 6.24 -5.90
N ILE A 395 -0.56 5.60 -4.74
CA ILE A 395 -1.16 4.28 -4.52
C ILE A 395 -2.09 4.38 -3.32
N THR A 396 -3.38 4.17 -3.57
CA THR A 396 -4.46 4.51 -2.63
C THR A 396 -5.46 3.37 -2.43
N ALA A 397 -6.40 3.54 -1.50
CA ALA A 397 -7.44 2.56 -1.12
C ALA A 397 -8.76 3.29 -0.82
N ASP A 398 -9.46 2.95 0.27
CA ASP A 398 -10.69 3.57 0.82
C ASP A 398 -11.94 3.39 -0.05
N ILE A 399 -11.87 3.68 -1.34
CA ILE A 399 -13.06 3.69 -2.20
C ILE A 399 -13.58 2.28 -2.54
N HIS A 400 -12.96 1.22 -2.03
CA HIS A 400 -13.39 -0.18 -2.21
C HIS A 400 -13.49 -0.62 -3.67
N GLY A 401 -12.61 -0.10 -4.54
CA GLY A 401 -12.53 -0.47 -5.95
C GLY A 401 -11.19 -0.05 -6.55
N THR A 402 -10.74 -0.79 -7.57
CA THR A 402 -9.55 -0.38 -8.31
C THR A 402 -9.93 0.66 -9.36
N VAL A 403 -9.28 1.81 -9.36
CA VAL A 403 -9.43 2.88 -10.35
C VAL A 403 -8.05 3.42 -10.70
N VAL A 404 -7.76 3.59 -11.99
CA VAL A 404 -6.47 4.11 -12.47
C VAL A 404 -6.71 5.36 -13.28
N ASN A 405 -5.99 6.43 -12.93
CA ASN A 405 -6.23 7.74 -13.51
C ASN A 405 -4.98 8.59 -13.57
N ASN A 406 -4.89 9.42 -14.61
CA ASN A 406 -3.95 10.51 -14.64
C ASN A 406 -4.34 11.57 -13.59
N VAL A 407 -3.37 12.11 -12.87
CA VAL A 407 -3.66 13.09 -11.81
C VAL A 407 -3.43 14.51 -12.34
N THR A 408 -4.51 15.28 -12.41
CA THR A 408 -4.47 16.71 -12.74
C THR A 408 -4.85 17.59 -11.55
N TYR A 409 -4.51 18.87 -11.62
CA TYR A 409 -4.87 19.86 -10.60
C TYR A 409 -5.27 21.19 -11.21
N ASN A 410 -5.87 22.09 -10.41
CA ASN A 410 -6.22 23.44 -10.83
C ASN A 410 -5.47 24.46 -9.98
N ALA A 411 -5.13 25.62 -10.55
CA ALA A 411 -4.49 26.69 -9.77
C ALA A 411 -5.46 27.42 -8.83
N ALA A 412 -6.77 27.33 -9.08
CA ALA A 412 -7.86 27.90 -8.29
C ALA A 412 -9.19 27.24 -8.71
N PRO A 413 -10.30 27.46 -7.96
CA PRO A 413 -11.61 26.98 -8.36
C PRO A 413 -11.98 27.40 -9.78
N PHE A 414 -12.60 26.47 -10.53
CA PHE A 414 -13.09 26.69 -11.90
C PHE A 414 -12.01 27.07 -12.93
N GLN A 415 -10.73 26.94 -12.60
CA GLN A 415 -9.65 27.08 -13.60
C GLN A 415 -9.46 25.78 -14.38
N PRO A 416 -8.87 25.83 -15.59
CA PRO A 416 -8.55 24.62 -16.34
C PRO A 416 -7.66 23.63 -15.55
N GLN A 417 -7.79 22.35 -15.86
CA GLN A 417 -6.92 21.30 -15.33
C GLN A 417 -5.49 21.47 -15.87
N ILE A 418 -4.51 21.18 -15.02
CA ILE A 418 -3.08 21.21 -15.30
C ILE A 418 -2.55 19.80 -15.09
N GLN A 419 -1.87 19.26 -16.10
CA GLN A 419 -1.19 17.97 -16.03
C GLN A 419 -0.09 18.02 -14.96
N SER A 420 -0.15 17.14 -13.96
CA SER A 420 0.90 17.07 -12.93
C SER A 420 2.14 16.29 -13.40
N GLY A 421 1.96 15.30 -14.29
CA GLY A 421 2.99 14.33 -14.64
C GLY A 421 3.04 13.12 -13.69
N ALA A 422 2.15 13.09 -12.70
CA ALA A 422 1.88 11.96 -11.83
C ALA A 422 0.57 11.26 -12.22
N TRP A 423 0.42 10.02 -11.77
CA TRP A 423 -0.82 9.26 -11.92
C TRP A 423 -1.08 8.44 -10.67
N GLU A 424 -2.29 7.91 -10.57
CA GLU A 424 -2.77 7.19 -9.40
C GLU A 424 -3.34 5.84 -9.79
N ILE A 425 -3.21 4.90 -8.85
CA ILE A 425 -4.03 3.71 -8.76
C ILE A 425 -4.65 3.63 -7.36
N SER A 426 -5.96 3.85 -7.28
CA SER A 426 -6.79 3.38 -6.18
C SER A 426 -6.90 1.87 -6.26
N THR A 427 -6.69 1.16 -5.17
CA THR A 427 -6.67 -0.31 -5.13
C THR A 427 -7.93 -0.89 -4.50
N GLY A 428 -8.38 -2.02 -5.02
CA GLY A 428 -9.57 -2.71 -4.51
C GLY A 428 -9.35 -3.38 -3.15
N PRO A 429 -10.46 -3.68 -2.45
CA PRO A 429 -10.42 -4.15 -1.08
C PRO A 429 -9.98 -5.62 -1.01
N GLY A 430 -9.28 -5.97 0.06
CA GLY A 430 -9.02 -7.36 0.41
C GLY A 430 -10.32 -8.11 0.72
N ALA A 431 -11.26 -7.44 1.39
CA ALA A 431 -12.68 -7.79 1.43
C ALA A 431 -13.52 -6.66 2.08
N TYR A 432 -14.36 -5.99 1.27
CA TYR A 432 -15.34 -5.00 1.73
C TYR A 432 -16.67 -5.14 0.98
N PHE A 433 -17.78 -5.23 1.70
CA PHE A 433 -19.10 -5.40 1.08
C PHE A 433 -20.07 -4.25 1.43
N ALA A 434 -20.76 -3.65 0.45
CA ALA A 434 -20.66 -3.90 -1.00
C ALA A 434 -19.43 -3.20 -1.60
N PRO A 435 -18.78 -3.77 -2.64
CA PRO A 435 -17.65 -3.09 -3.29
C PRO A 435 -18.12 -1.85 -4.07
N PHE A 436 -17.17 -1.08 -4.61
CA PHE A 436 -17.45 0.21 -5.26
C PHE A 436 -18.50 0.14 -6.38
N GLY A 437 -18.40 -0.85 -7.27
CA GLY A 437 -19.25 -0.94 -8.46
C GLY A 437 -20.76 -1.02 -8.14
N PRO A 438 -21.23 -2.02 -7.37
CA PRO A 438 -22.61 -2.11 -6.92
C PRO A 438 -23.09 -0.88 -6.14
N THR A 439 -22.21 -0.28 -5.33
CA THR A 439 -22.51 0.94 -4.57
C THR A 439 -22.80 2.12 -5.49
N VAL A 440 -21.93 2.36 -6.49
CA VAL A 440 -22.12 3.42 -7.49
C VAL A 440 -23.34 3.16 -8.38
N ALA A 441 -23.53 1.92 -8.86
CA ALA A 441 -24.68 1.57 -9.68
C ALA A 441 -26.02 1.81 -8.95
N GLY A 442 -26.11 1.41 -7.68
CA GLY A 442 -27.28 1.64 -6.84
C GLY A 442 -27.52 3.12 -6.56
N ALA A 443 -26.47 3.90 -6.30
CA ALA A 443 -26.58 5.35 -6.11
C ALA A 443 -27.06 6.05 -7.39
N ALA A 444 -26.54 5.65 -8.56
CA ALA A 444 -26.94 6.20 -9.85
C ALA A 444 -28.41 5.88 -10.20
N GLU A 445 -28.88 4.68 -9.91
CA GLU A 445 -30.30 4.31 -10.00
C GLU A 445 -31.15 5.18 -9.06
N ALA A 446 -30.77 5.29 -7.79
CA ALA A 446 -31.51 6.06 -6.79
C ALA A 446 -31.60 7.56 -7.13
N ALA A 447 -30.55 8.12 -7.74
CA ALA A 447 -30.52 9.50 -8.21
C ALA A 447 -31.30 9.72 -9.52
N GLY A 448 -31.71 8.65 -10.22
CA GLY A 448 -32.45 8.74 -11.48
C GLY A 448 -31.66 9.40 -12.62
N LEU A 449 -30.34 9.19 -12.66
CA LEU A 449 -29.49 9.80 -13.67
C LEU A 449 -29.87 9.28 -15.08
N PRO A 450 -29.83 10.12 -16.14
CA PRO A 450 -30.17 9.67 -17.48
C PRO A 450 -29.28 8.53 -17.97
N GLY A 451 -29.89 7.45 -18.47
CA GLY A 451 -29.17 6.30 -19.05
C GLY A 451 -28.73 5.24 -18.04
N THR A 452 -29.12 5.36 -16.77
CA THR A 452 -28.87 4.31 -15.77
C THR A 452 -29.80 3.11 -15.95
N ILE A 453 -29.30 1.94 -15.59
CA ILE A 453 -30.06 0.69 -15.49
C ILE A 453 -30.37 0.39 -14.02
N SER A 454 -31.31 -0.52 -13.76
CA SER A 454 -31.58 -0.95 -12.38
C SER A 454 -30.39 -1.69 -11.78
N LEU A 455 -30.19 -1.62 -10.46
CA LEU A 455 -29.13 -2.37 -9.77
C LEU A 455 -29.26 -3.88 -10.05
N ALA A 456 -30.48 -4.41 -10.13
CA ALA A 456 -30.72 -5.81 -10.46
C ALA A 456 -30.25 -6.17 -11.88
N GLU A 457 -30.44 -5.28 -12.85
CA GLU A 457 -29.94 -5.44 -14.21
C GLU A 457 -28.40 -5.36 -14.24
N TYR A 458 -27.82 -4.36 -13.57
CA TYR A 458 -26.36 -4.22 -13.42
C TYR A 458 -25.70 -5.47 -12.82
N LEU A 459 -26.26 -6.00 -11.72
CA LEU A 459 -25.74 -7.19 -11.06
C LEU A 459 -25.86 -8.46 -11.91
N SER A 460 -26.67 -8.44 -12.98
CA SER A 460 -26.82 -9.56 -13.93
C SER A 460 -25.85 -9.49 -15.12
N LEU A 461 -25.16 -8.37 -15.30
CA LEU A 461 -24.20 -8.18 -16.38
C LEU A 461 -22.94 -9.06 -16.17
N PRO A 462 -22.29 -9.50 -17.25
CA PRO A 462 -20.92 -10.03 -17.19
C PRO A 462 -19.97 -9.02 -16.53
N HIS A 463 -18.90 -9.53 -15.89
CA HIS A 463 -17.89 -8.69 -15.19
C HIS A 463 -17.35 -7.55 -16.06
N GLU A 464 -16.97 -7.84 -17.30
CA GLU A 464 -16.44 -6.82 -18.23
C GLU A 464 -17.45 -5.70 -18.55
N ASP A 465 -18.74 -6.04 -18.62
CA ASP A 465 -19.82 -5.08 -18.86
C ASP A 465 -20.14 -4.26 -17.61
N GLN A 466 -19.99 -4.86 -16.41
CA GLN A 466 -20.08 -4.13 -15.14
C GLN A 466 -18.98 -3.06 -15.03
N GLU A 467 -17.73 -3.43 -15.29
CA GLU A 467 -16.62 -2.47 -15.28
C GLU A 467 -16.79 -1.38 -16.35
N GLY A 468 -17.21 -1.76 -17.56
CA GLY A 468 -17.51 -0.79 -18.63
C GLY A 468 -18.63 0.20 -18.25
N TYR A 469 -19.68 -0.27 -17.58
CA TYR A 469 -20.76 0.57 -17.09
C TYR A 469 -20.29 1.57 -16.02
N ILE A 470 -19.54 1.10 -15.01
CA ILE A 470 -19.03 1.96 -13.95
C ILE A 470 -18.05 3.00 -14.49
N ALA A 471 -17.10 2.60 -15.34
CA ALA A 471 -16.19 3.54 -16.01
C ALA A 471 -16.97 4.57 -16.85
N GLY A 472 -18.05 4.16 -17.52
CA GLY A 472 -18.93 5.04 -18.28
C GLY A 472 -19.63 6.09 -17.40
N LEU A 473 -20.17 5.69 -16.24
CA LEU A 473 -20.79 6.60 -15.29
C LEU A 473 -19.80 7.64 -14.75
N ILE A 474 -18.61 7.19 -14.32
CA ILE A 474 -17.56 8.08 -13.81
C ILE A 474 -17.15 9.06 -14.90
N ASN A 475 -16.86 8.57 -16.11
CA ASN A 475 -16.43 9.43 -17.22
C ASN A 475 -17.49 10.45 -17.63
N ALA A 476 -18.78 10.08 -17.63
CA ALA A 476 -19.86 11.02 -17.91
C ALA A 476 -19.90 12.15 -16.87
N PHE A 477 -19.68 11.81 -15.59
CA PHE A 477 -19.62 12.78 -14.52
C PHE A 477 -18.39 13.70 -14.62
N LEU A 478 -17.20 13.13 -14.79
CA LEU A 478 -15.94 13.88 -14.95
C LEU A 478 -15.98 14.81 -16.16
N TYR A 479 -16.47 14.33 -17.30
CA TYR A 479 -16.61 15.12 -18.51
C TYR A 479 -17.53 16.34 -18.29
N SER A 480 -18.61 16.20 -17.51
CA SER A 480 -19.51 17.31 -17.19
C SER A 480 -18.84 18.43 -16.37
N LEU A 481 -17.75 18.11 -15.66
CA LEU A 481 -16.94 19.03 -14.87
C LEU A 481 -15.74 19.61 -15.65
N GLY A 482 -15.53 19.14 -16.89
CA GLY A 482 -14.36 19.49 -17.70
C GLY A 482 -13.07 18.86 -17.18
N TYR A 483 -13.17 17.71 -16.51
CA TYR A 483 -12.02 16.95 -16.02
C TYR A 483 -11.59 15.91 -17.06
N ASP A 484 -10.35 15.42 -16.93
CA ASP A 484 -9.88 14.28 -17.71
C ASP A 484 -10.71 13.04 -17.36
N THR A 485 -11.02 12.20 -18.35
CA THR A 485 -11.65 10.90 -18.12
C THR A 485 -10.65 9.92 -17.51
N LEU A 486 -11.16 8.86 -16.89
CA LEU A 486 -10.35 7.80 -16.32
C LEU A 486 -9.28 7.26 -17.27
N GLY A 487 -8.16 6.88 -16.68
CA GLY A 487 -7.02 6.29 -17.35
C GLY A 487 -5.92 7.28 -17.73
N LEU A 488 -4.97 6.76 -18.50
CA LEU A 488 -3.74 7.49 -18.85
C LEU A 488 -3.75 8.00 -20.30
N SER A 489 -4.85 7.79 -21.04
CA SER A 489 -4.94 8.14 -22.45
C SER A 489 -4.92 9.65 -22.65
N GLY A 490 -3.99 10.15 -23.47
CA GLY A 490 -3.82 11.60 -23.70
C GLY A 490 -3.04 12.34 -22.60
N SER A 491 -2.61 11.63 -21.55
CA SER A 491 -1.70 12.15 -20.54
C SER A 491 -0.24 12.11 -21.02
N PRO A 492 0.70 12.80 -20.35
CA PRO A 492 2.12 12.65 -20.62
C PRO A 492 2.73 11.33 -20.11
N ILE A 493 1.95 10.44 -19.48
CA ILE A 493 2.43 9.15 -18.98
C ILE A 493 2.65 8.18 -20.15
N PRO A 494 3.85 7.59 -20.32
CA PRO A 494 4.16 6.66 -21.42
C PRO A 494 3.44 5.30 -21.28
N LEU A 495 2.16 5.22 -21.62
CA LEU A 495 1.40 3.97 -21.60
C LEU A 495 1.90 2.98 -22.65
N VAL A 496 2.22 1.76 -22.22
CA VAL A 496 2.67 0.65 -23.07
C VAL A 496 1.51 -0.28 -23.40
N SER A 497 0.77 -0.69 -22.37
CA SER A 497 -0.36 -1.61 -22.53
C SER A 497 -1.39 -1.43 -21.42
N ASN A 498 -2.65 -1.69 -21.75
CA ASN A 498 -3.75 -1.82 -20.81
C ASN A 498 -4.62 -3.01 -21.22
N THR A 499 -4.75 -3.99 -20.33
CA THR A 499 -5.71 -5.10 -20.41
C THR A 499 -6.59 -5.08 -19.17
N GLY A 500 -7.90 -5.28 -19.33
CA GLY A 500 -8.87 -5.24 -18.22
C GLY A 500 -9.47 -3.85 -17.95
N GLY A 501 -9.03 -2.80 -18.65
CA GLY A 501 -9.62 -1.46 -18.54
C GLY A 501 -9.01 -0.63 -17.42
N TRP A 502 -9.72 0.43 -16.99
CA TRP A 502 -9.23 1.36 -15.97
C TRP A 502 -9.87 1.14 -14.59
N THR A 503 -10.83 0.22 -14.50
CA THR A 503 -11.58 -0.06 -13.27
C THR A 503 -11.60 -1.57 -12.98
N GLN A 504 -11.48 -1.95 -11.71
CA GLN A 504 -11.83 -3.26 -11.18
C GLN A 504 -12.60 -3.07 -9.88
N THR A 505 -13.89 -2.84 -10.01
CA THR A 505 -14.80 -2.33 -8.96
C THR A 505 -15.78 -3.38 -8.47
N ASN A 506 -15.75 -4.58 -9.07
CA ASN A 506 -16.62 -5.71 -8.76
C ASN A 506 -15.84 -6.95 -8.28
N THR A 507 -14.67 -6.75 -7.66
CA THR A 507 -13.83 -7.85 -7.14
C THR A 507 -13.20 -7.50 -5.80
N PHE A 508 -12.93 -8.51 -4.99
CA PHE A 508 -11.95 -8.40 -3.90
C PHE A 508 -10.57 -8.80 -4.42
N GLY A 509 -9.51 -8.12 -3.99
CA GLY A 509 -8.23 -8.25 -4.67
C GLY A 509 -7.04 -7.57 -4.02
N TRP A 510 -5.95 -7.59 -4.77
CA TRP A 510 -4.70 -6.89 -4.47
C TRP A 510 -3.97 -6.57 -5.78
N THR A 511 -3.04 -5.61 -5.74
CA THR A 511 -2.29 -5.19 -6.93
C THR A 511 -0.79 -5.42 -6.74
N GLU A 512 -0.19 -6.07 -7.75
CA GLU A 512 1.23 -6.36 -7.90
C GLU A 512 1.90 -5.26 -8.73
N PHE A 513 3.04 -4.74 -8.28
CA PHE A 513 3.84 -3.69 -8.93
C PHE A 513 5.23 -4.25 -9.23
N GLN A 514 5.60 -4.31 -10.49
CA GLN A 514 6.89 -4.84 -10.93
C GLN A 514 7.64 -3.81 -11.78
N VAL A 515 8.81 -3.39 -11.31
CA VAL A 515 9.77 -2.56 -12.06
C VAL A 515 10.83 -3.47 -12.66
N ASP A 516 11.00 -3.41 -13.98
CA ASP A 516 12.05 -4.15 -14.67
C ASP A 516 13.43 -3.55 -14.39
N ALA A 517 14.41 -4.40 -14.09
CA ALA A 517 15.76 -3.97 -13.72
C ALA A 517 16.52 -3.25 -14.85
N GLN A 518 16.20 -3.54 -16.12
CA GLN A 518 16.91 -3.02 -17.27
C GLN A 518 16.18 -1.84 -17.90
N THR A 519 14.91 -2.05 -18.27
CA THR A 519 14.10 -1.06 -18.97
C THR A 519 13.50 -0.04 -18.03
N GLN A 520 13.39 -0.37 -16.74
CA GLN A 520 12.64 0.41 -15.74
C GLN A 520 11.15 0.58 -16.06
N GLN A 521 10.62 -0.23 -16.97
CA GLN A 521 9.17 -0.30 -17.19
C GLN A 521 8.49 -0.75 -15.90
N LEU A 522 7.39 -0.09 -15.54
CA LEU A 522 6.54 -0.46 -14.41
C LEU A 522 5.29 -1.17 -14.95
N CYS A 523 5.09 -2.41 -14.53
CA CYS A 523 3.88 -3.18 -14.80
C CYS A 523 3.10 -3.44 -13.50
N LEU A 524 1.80 -3.11 -13.57
CA LEU A 524 0.78 -3.39 -12.58
C LEU A 524 0.03 -4.66 -12.97
N THR A 525 -0.24 -5.54 -12.01
CA THR A 525 -1.16 -6.68 -12.20
C THR A 525 -2.13 -6.75 -11.03
N THR A 526 -3.41 -6.51 -11.29
CA THR A 526 -4.46 -6.64 -10.27
C THR A 526 -5.02 -8.05 -10.29
N TRP A 527 -5.00 -8.69 -9.13
CA TRP A 527 -5.51 -10.03 -8.89
C TRP A 527 -6.84 -9.93 -8.16
N GLY A 528 -7.86 -10.63 -8.66
CA GLY A 528 -9.22 -10.55 -8.14
C GLY A 528 -9.87 -11.91 -7.92
N VAL A 529 -10.81 -11.95 -6.98
CA VAL A 529 -11.84 -12.99 -6.83
C VAL A 529 -13.22 -12.32 -6.85
N PRO A 530 -14.29 -13.06 -7.18
CA PRO A 530 -15.65 -12.56 -6.98
C PRO A 530 -15.84 -12.10 -5.54
N TYR A 531 -16.48 -10.94 -5.35
CA TYR A 531 -16.85 -10.47 -4.01
C TYR A 531 -17.93 -11.37 -3.39
N TYR A 532 -18.08 -11.27 -2.08
CA TYR A 532 -19.08 -12.01 -1.32
C TYR A 532 -19.56 -11.18 -0.12
N ASP A 533 -20.78 -11.45 0.34
CA ASP A 533 -21.40 -10.74 1.45
C ASP A 533 -21.14 -11.47 2.81
N PRO A 534 -21.42 -10.83 3.95
CA PRO A 534 -21.25 -11.44 5.26
C PRO A 534 -22.08 -12.72 5.47
N ALA A 535 -23.26 -12.82 4.85
CA ALA A 535 -24.11 -14.00 4.94
C ALA A 535 -23.45 -15.21 4.26
N THR A 536 -22.85 -15.00 3.09
CA THR A 536 -22.09 -16.01 2.36
C THR A 536 -20.83 -16.41 3.11
N ALA A 537 -20.09 -15.43 3.66
CA ALA A 537 -18.90 -15.69 4.47
C ALA A 537 -19.22 -16.60 5.68
N ALA A 538 -20.32 -16.34 6.37
CA ALA A 538 -20.77 -17.15 7.50
C ALA A 538 -21.31 -18.53 7.08
N ALA A 539 -22.06 -18.62 5.98
CA ALA A 539 -22.79 -19.84 5.61
C ALA A 539 -21.98 -20.82 4.72
N ALA A 540 -20.98 -20.34 3.99
CA ALA A 540 -20.28 -21.11 2.96
C ALA A 540 -18.74 -20.98 3.02
N PRO A 541 -18.09 -21.26 4.17
CA PRO A 541 -16.63 -21.12 4.29
C PRO A 541 -15.86 -21.98 3.29
N GLN A 542 -16.37 -23.16 2.92
CA GLN A 542 -15.73 -24.03 1.91
C GLN A 542 -15.74 -23.41 0.50
N TYR A 543 -16.76 -22.61 0.17
CA TYR A 543 -16.78 -21.86 -1.09
C TYR A 543 -15.66 -20.82 -1.10
N LEU A 544 -15.52 -20.03 -0.03
CA LEU A 544 -14.43 -19.04 0.10
C LEU A 544 -13.05 -19.71 0.03
N LEU A 545 -12.87 -20.87 0.66
CA LEU A 545 -11.63 -21.65 0.58
C LEU A 545 -11.35 -22.19 -0.84
N SER A 546 -12.32 -22.26 -1.73
CA SER A 546 -12.13 -22.70 -3.12
C SER A 546 -11.76 -21.57 -4.08
N LEU A 547 -12.07 -20.31 -3.76
CA LEU A 547 -11.78 -19.15 -4.61
C LEU A 547 -10.28 -19.00 -4.88
N GLN A 548 -9.90 -18.79 -6.14
CA GLN A 548 -8.50 -18.60 -6.54
C GLN A 548 -8.35 -17.25 -7.25
N PRO A 549 -7.44 -16.37 -6.78
CA PRO A 549 -7.21 -15.08 -7.43
C PRO A 549 -6.82 -15.26 -8.90
N GLN A 550 -7.47 -14.52 -9.78
CA GLN A 550 -7.17 -14.45 -11.22
C GLN A 550 -6.70 -13.04 -11.57
N ILE A 551 -5.92 -12.92 -12.65
CA ILE A 551 -5.58 -11.60 -13.20
C ILE A 551 -6.86 -11.00 -13.77
N VAL A 552 -7.22 -9.80 -13.32
CA VAL A 552 -8.38 -9.05 -13.80
C VAL A 552 -7.98 -7.78 -14.56
N GLN A 553 -6.79 -7.24 -14.29
CA GLN A 553 -6.24 -6.06 -14.96
C GLN A 553 -4.71 -6.14 -15.04
N GLN A 554 -4.14 -5.67 -16.14
CA GLN A 554 -2.70 -5.45 -16.31
C GLN A 554 -2.42 -4.15 -17.05
N ILE A 555 -1.58 -3.29 -16.48
CA ILE A 555 -1.20 -1.99 -17.05
C ILE A 555 0.31 -1.87 -17.00
N CYS A 556 0.95 -1.51 -18.10
CA CYS A 556 2.38 -1.24 -18.14
C CYS A 556 2.65 0.17 -18.67
N VAL A 557 3.60 0.85 -18.04
CA VAL A 557 4.04 2.21 -18.40
C VAL A 557 5.57 2.25 -18.43
N ASP A 558 6.14 2.96 -19.41
CA ASP A 558 7.57 3.21 -19.44
C ASP A 558 7.94 4.35 -18.48
N ALA A 559 9.11 4.23 -17.86
CA ALA A 559 9.66 5.31 -17.05
C ALA A 559 10.04 6.50 -17.93
N ILE A 560 9.71 7.71 -17.48
CA ILE A 560 10.32 8.94 -17.96
C ILE A 560 11.71 9.00 -17.32
N LEU A 561 12.68 8.42 -18.01
CA LEU A 561 14.08 8.53 -17.62
C LEU A 561 14.51 9.97 -17.86
N PRO A 562 15.27 10.59 -16.93
CA PRO A 562 15.91 11.85 -17.25
C PRO A 562 16.70 11.67 -18.55
N PRO A 563 16.78 12.71 -19.42
CA PRO A 563 17.77 12.69 -20.48
C PRO A 563 19.09 12.29 -19.82
N PRO A 564 19.88 11.40 -20.44
CA PRO A 564 21.12 10.93 -19.87
C PRO A 564 21.86 12.12 -19.26
N MET A 565 22.16 12.07 -17.96
CA MET A 565 23.12 13.03 -17.43
C MET A 565 24.42 12.71 -18.16
N CYS A 566 24.75 13.51 -19.16
CA CYS A 566 26.02 13.42 -19.84
C CYS A 566 27.06 13.91 -18.83
N ASN A 567 27.64 12.98 -18.07
CA ASN A 567 28.74 13.31 -17.18
C ASN A 567 29.95 13.62 -18.06
N ALA A 568 30.24 14.92 -18.24
CA ALA A 568 31.36 15.36 -19.05
C ALA A 568 32.73 15.09 -18.39
N ASP A 569 32.75 14.79 -17.09
CA ASP A 569 33.95 14.29 -16.38
C ASP A 569 34.07 12.76 -16.60
N VAL A 570 34.48 12.38 -17.82
CA VAL A 570 34.63 10.98 -18.24
C VAL A 570 35.95 10.37 -17.78
N ASN A 571 36.93 11.20 -17.41
CA ASN A 571 38.21 10.75 -16.83
C ASN A 571 38.14 10.59 -15.28
N GLN A 572 37.06 11.07 -14.66
CA GLN A 572 36.76 11.01 -13.22
C GLN A 572 37.79 11.71 -12.33
N ASP A 573 38.41 12.80 -12.80
CA ASP A 573 39.35 13.59 -12.01
C ASP A 573 38.67 14.70 -11.17
N GLY A 574 37.36 14.87 -11.34
CA GLY A 574 36.52 15.80 -10.61
C GLY A 574 36.25 17.11 -11.35
N VAL A 575 36.74 17.29 -12.58
CA VAL A 575 36.54 18.49 -13.40
C VAL A 575 36.29 18.12 -14.85
N ALA A 576 35.20 18.60 -15.45
CA ALA A 576 34.93 18.45 -16.87
C ALA A 576 35.77 19.45 -17.71
N ASP A 577 36.83 18.99 -18.36
CA ASP A 577 37.73 19.81 -19.17
C ASP A 577 38.43 19.08 -20.35
N GLN A 578 39.54 19.62 -20.87
CA GLN A 578 40.26 19.01 -21.99
C GLN A 578 40.78 17.59 -21.67
N GLY A 579 41.03 17.28 -20.40
CA GLY A 579 41.44 15.95 -19.95
C GLY A 579 40.40 14.88 -20.25
N ASP A 580 39.12 15.23 -20.25
CA ASP A 580 38.01 14.34 -20.60
C ASP A 580 37.92 14.05 -22.08
N VAL A 581 38.14 15.09 -22.89
CA VAL A 581 38.19 14.96 -24.35
C VAL A 581 39.35 14.05 -24.75
N ASP A 582 40.53 14.25 -24.15
CA ASP A 582 41.71 13.43 -24.40
C ASP A 582 41.49 11.98 -23.95
N TYR A 583 40.81 11.79 -22.82
CA TYR A 583 40.43 10.47 -22.33
C TYR A 583 39.50 9.75 -23.31
N LEU A 584 38.42 10.40 -23.74
CA LEU A 584 37.43 9.80 -24.64
C LEU A 584 38.06 9.45 -26.00
N ILE A 585 38.89 10.34 -26.55
CA ILE A 585 39.66 10.09 -27.78
C ILE A 585 40.51 8.82 -27.63
N ASN A 586 41.22 8.69 -26.50
CA ASN A 586 42.05 7.51 -26.24
C ASN A 586 41.21 6.22 -26.19
N VAL A 587 40.07 6.24 -25.50
CA VAL A 587 39.19 5.07 -25.39
C VAL A 587 38.62 4.67 -26.75
N ILE A 588 38.11 5.63 -27.54
CA ILE A 588 37.56 5.40 -28.88
C ILE A 588 38.66 4.88 -29.84
N ALA A 589 39.90 5.33 -29.67
CA ALA A 589 41.05 4.83 -30.41
C ALA A 589 41.52 3.42 -29.98
N GLY A 590 40.84 2.78 -29.03
CA GLY A 590 41.16 1.43 -28.53
C GLY A 590 42.16 1.39 -27.36
N GLY A 591 42.36 2.53 -26.68
CA GLY A 591 43.16 2.63 -25.46
C GLY A 591 42.43 2.05 -24.23
N GLU A 592 43.11 2.10 -23.08
CA GLU A 592 42.51 1.62 -21.81
C GLU A 592 41.32 2.50 -21.40
N ASN A 593 40.27 1.86 -20.88
CA ASN A 593 39.09 2.51 -20.28
C ASN A 593 39.01 2.16 -18.79
N PRO A 594 39.92 2.67 -17.94
CA PRO A 594 39.95 2.35 -16.51
C PRO A 594 38.74 2.90 -15.74
N THR A 595 38.06 3.95 -16.26
CA THR A 595 36.85 4.50 -15.62
C THR A 595 35.61 3.65 -15.85
N GLY A 596 35.62 2.80 -16.88
CA GLY A 596 34.49 1.93 -17.26
C GLY A 596 33.29 2.70 -17.81
N ILE A 597 33.45 4.00 -18.10
CA ILE A 597 32.40 4.82 -18.70
C ILE A 597 32.19 4.41 -20.15
N ASP A 598 30.92 4.39 -20.58
CA ASP A 598 30.55 4.09 -21.97
C ASP A 598 31.12 5.15 -22.92
N PRO A 599 31.96 4.79 -23.91
CA PRO A 599 32.52 5.75 -24.85
C PRO A 599 31.50 6.26 -25.89
N ASP A 600 30.33 5.65 -26.00
CA ASP A 600 29.18 6.17 -26.76
C ASP A 600 28.48 7.28 -25.94
N PHE A 601 29.17 8.41 -25.81
CA PHE A 601 28.75 9.59 -25.05
C PHE A 601 27.45 10.20 -25.57
N ASN A 602 27.23 10.18 -26.90
CA ASN A 602 26.03 10.72 -27.54
C ASN A 602 24.88 9.68 -27.66
N ARG A 603 25.17 8.40 -27.36
CA ARG A 603 24.23 7.28 -27.34
C ARG A 603 23.54 7.02 -28.68
N ASP A 604 24.22 7.26 -29.79
CA ASP A 604 23.72 6.94 -31.13
C ASP A 604 23.93 5.47 -31.51
N GLY A 605 24.59 4.70 -30.64
CA GLY A 605 24.87 3.28 -30.78
C GLY A 605 26.25 2.98 -31.34
N VAL A 606 27.08 4.01 -31.60
CA VAL A 606 28.44 3.86 -32.13
C VAL A 606 29.40 4.83 -31.46
N ALA A 607 30.40 4.30 -30.75
CA ALA A 607 31.49 5.10 -30.20
C ALA A 607 32.44 5.60 -31.30
N ASP A 608 32.31 6.87 -31.71
CA ASP A 608 33.07 7.51 -32.79
C ASP A 608 33.33 9.03 -32.59
N GLN A 609 33.64 9.74 -33.68
CA GLN A 609 33.91 11.18 -33.62
C GLN A 609 32.70 12.00 -33.13
N GLY A 610 31.48 11.51 -33.34
CA GLY A 610 30.25 12.13 -32.86
C GLY A 610 30.19 12.26 -31.34
N ASP A 611 30.78 11.31 -30.61
CA ASP A 611 30.86 11.34 -29.14
C ASP A 611 31.81 12.40 -28.63
N ILE A 612 32.96 12.53 -29.30
CA ILE A 612 33.96 13.55 -28.98
C ILE A 612 33.37 14.94 -29.23
N ASP A 613 32.70 15.13 -30.36
CA ASP A 613 32.05 16.40 -30.71
C ASP A 613 30.95 16.76 -29.70
N ALA A 614 30.17 15.77 -29.27
CA ALA A 614 29.14 15.94 -28.26
C ALA A 614 29.72 16.27 -26.87
N LEU A 615 30.79 15.59 -26.44
CA LEU A 615 31.49 15.88 -25.19
C LEU A 615 32.07 17.30 -25.18
N VAL A 616 32.73 17.71 -26.27
CA VAL A 616 33.26 19.07 -26.43
C VAL A 616 32.14 20.11 -26.34
N ASN A 617 30.99 19.85 -26.98
CA ASN A 617 29.84 20.75 -26.91
C ASN A 617 29.33 20.90 -25.47
N VAL A 618 29.24 19.80 -24.71
CA VAL A 618 28.81 19.81 -23.30
C VAL A 618 29.79 20.56 -22.41
N ILE A 619 31.10 20.31 -22.55
CA ILE A 619 32.15 21.05 -21.81
C ILE A 619 32.08 22.55 -22.12
N ALA A 620 31.72 22.92 -23.36
CA ALA A 620 31.52 24.31 -23.77
C ALA A 620 30.20 24.94 -23.27
N GLY A 621 29.40 24.23 -22.47
CA GLY A 621 28.11 24.71 -21.93
C GLY A 621 26.91 24.43 -22.85
N GLY A 622 27.07 23.56 -23.84
CA GLY A 622 25.99 23.03 -24.66
C GLY A 622 25.09 22.06 -23.89
N VAL A 623 23.93 21.75 -24.47
CA VAL A 623 23.00 20.75 -23.93
C VAL A 623 23.59 19.33 -24.07
N CYS A 624 23.26 18.46 -23.11
CA CYS A 624 23.57 17.03 -23.22
C CYS A 624 22.96 16.43 -24.48
N PRO A 625 23.74 15.63 -25.24
CA PRO A 625 23.27 14.93 -26.45
C PRO A 625 22.17 13.90 -26.15
#